data_AF-A0A4S2RLQ1-F1
#
_entry.id   AF-A0A4S2RLQ1-F1
#
_cell.length_a   1.000
_cell.length_b   1.000
_cell.length_c   1.000
_cell.angle_alpha   90.00
_cell.angle_beta   90.00
_cell.angle_gamma   90.00
#
_symmetry.space_group_name_H-M   'P 1'
#
loop_
_entity.id
_entity.type
_entity.pdbx_description
1 polymer ?
#
loop_
_entity_poly.entity_id
_entity_poly.type
_entity_poly.pdbx_seq_one_letter_code
_entity_poly.pdbx_strand_id
1 'polypeptide(L)'
;MQTTELTKPQLSPTATGKAFLAGPALMAGYGVVRLIGRAVGDYGPGVWWSVAHVLFLAGVGAFVPVFLGLRQPAGVRGGRRTAVRVAVGAGLLGAAAVAVQATIDLVVGLLAADKQAMSDMFEKVQDVPGVMPVVYSVVPMLFWLGLLALVTLLAFFRRDEVPARSPLLVLAGAVLMVMSLDLLTAGALCIGLALFPLRRGLKG
;
A
#
# COMPACT_ATOMS: atom_id res chain seq x y z
N MET A 1 -30.08 37.52 5.54
CA MET A 1 -29.31 36.56 4.71
C MET A 1 -28.41 35.75 5.63
N GLN A 2 -28.79 34.53 5.97
CA GLN A 2 -27.96 33.57 6.71
C GLN A 2 -27.15 32.77 5.68
N THR A 3 -25.83 32.87 5.74
CA THR A 3 -24.93 32.06 4.92
C THR A 3 -24.85 30.67 5.52
N THR A 4 -25.35 29.69 4.78
CA THR A 4 -25.22 28.26 5.08
C THR A 4 -23.76 27.85 4.98
N GLU A 5 -23.06 27.77 6.11
CA GLU A 5 -21.76 27.13 6.21
C GLU A 5 -21.90 25.65 5.80
N LEU A 6 -21.34 25.31 4.64
CA LEU A 6 -21.22 23.93 4.17
C LEU A 6 -20.23 23.18 5.08
N THR A 7 -20.77 22.54 6.11
CA THR A 7 -20.04 21.63 6.99
C THR A 7 -19.40 20.52 6.16
N LYS A 8 -18.08 20.60 5.95
CA LYS A 8 -17.31 19.46 5.41
C LYS A 8 -17.54 18.25 6.30
N PRO A 9 -17.82 17.05 5.74
CA PRO A 9 -17.98 15.86 6.56
C PRO A 9 -16.66 15.58 7.28
N GLN A 10 -16.62 15.87 8.58
CA GLN A 10 -15.53 15.42 9.43
C GLN A 10 -15.76 13.93 9.69
N LEU A 11 -15.02 13.09 8.96
CA LEU A 11 -14.95 11.65 9.24
C LEU A 11 -14.54 11.47 10.71
N SER A 12 -15.34 10.70 11.45
CA SER A 12 -15.12 10.49 12.88
C SER A 12 -13.75 9.84 13.16
N PRO A 13 -13.10 10.12 14.31
CA PRO A 13 -11.80 9.58 14.67
C PRO A 13 -11.74 8.03 14.62
N THR A 14 -12.86 7.36 14.89
CA THR A 14 -13.02 5.90 14.83
C THR A 14 -13.08 5.33 13.41
N ALA A 15 -13.63 6.06 12.44
CA ALA A 15 -13.58 5.67 11.02
C ALA A 15 -12.16 5.77 10.46
N THR A 16 -11.39 6.77 10.92
CA THR A 16 -9.99 6.98 10.53
C THR A 16 -9.07 5.88 11.09
N GLY A 17 -9.34 5.38 12.30
CA GLY A 17 -8.53 4.35 12.94
C GLY A 17 -8.60 2.96 12.29
N LYS A 18 -9.79 2.54 11.85
CA LYS A 18 -9.95 1.28 11.10
C LYS A 18 -9.29 1.35 9.72
N ALA A 19 -9.21 2.54 9.11
CA ALA A 19 -8.60 2.73 7.80
C ALA A 19 -7.11 2.36 7.77
N PHE A 20 -6.36 2.57 8.88
CA PHE A 20 -4.93 2.25 8.96
C PHE A 20 -4.61 0.75 8.87
N LEU A 21 -5.57 -0.13 9.22
CA LEU A 21 -5.38 -1.58 9.18
C LEU A 21 -6.00 -2.24 7.96
N ALA A 22 -6.86 -1.52 7.22
CA ALA A 22 -7.53 -2.06 6.03
C ALA A 22 -6.52 -2.45 4.94
N GLY A 23 -5.55 -1.57 4.63
CA GLY A 23 -4.50 -1.85 3.64
C GLY A 23 -3.71 -3.12 3.96
N PRO A 24 -3.06 -3.21 5.12
CA PRO A 24 -2.36 -4.42 5.55
C PRO A 24 -3.24 -5.68 5.59
N ALA A 25 -4.48 -5.58 6.05
CA ALA A 25 -5.39 -6.73 6.10
C ALA A 25 -5.77 -7.25 4.71
N LEU A 26 -6.06 -6.34 3.76
CA LEU A 26 -6.38 -6.69 2.38
C LEU A 26 -5.16 -7.30 1.66
N MET A 27 -3.97 -6.75 1.89
CA MET A 27 -2.73 -7.36 1.38
C MET A 27 -2.50 -8.75 2.00
N ALA A 28 -2.69 -8.93 3.30
CA ALA A 28 -2.62 -10.26 3.89
C ALA A 28 -3.63 -11.24 3.25
N GLY A 29 -4.84 -10.76 2.94
CA GLY A 29 -5.84 -11.49 2.17
C GLY A 29 -5.35 -11.90 0.78
N TYR A 30 -4.72 -10.99 0.01
CA TYR A 30 -4.06 -11.33 -1.26
C TYR A 30 -3.08 -12.51 -1.07
N GLY A 31 -2.20 -12.42 -0.07
CA GLY A 31 -1.18 -13.44 0.17
C GLY A 31 -1.80 -14.80 0.47
N VAL A 32 -2.86 -14.84 1.28
CA VAL A 32 -3.60 -16.08 1.58
C VAL A 32 -4.27 -16.66 0.34
N VAL A 33 -5.03 -15.87 -0.42
CA VAL A 33 -5.71 -16.32 -1.65
C VAL A 33 -4.70 -16.87 -2.65
N ARG A 34 -3.56 -16.19 -2.78
CA ARG A 34 -2.46 -16.59 -3.64
C ARG A 34 -1.82 -17.91 -3.20
N LEU A 35 -1.57 -18.11 -1.91
CA LEU A 35 -1.01 -19.37 -1.39
C LEU A 35 -1.96 -20.54 -1.61
N ILE A 36 -3.27 -20.35 -1.37
CA ILE A 36 -4.29 -21.37 -1.61
C ILE A 36 -4.35 -21.74 -3.10
N GLY A 37 -4.46 -20.73 -3.99
CA GLY A 37 -4.51 -20.97 -5.43
C GLY A 37 -3.28 -21.74 -5.94
N ARG A 38 -2.10 -21.47 -5.38
CA ARG A 38 -0.88 -22.25 -5.70
C ARG A 38 -0.93 -23.67 -5.15
N ALA A 39 -1.38 -23.85 -3.91
CA ALA A 39 -1.46 -25.16 -3.27
C ALA A 39 -2.37 -26.13 -4.04
N VAL A 40 -3.42 -25.63 -4.70
CA VAL A 40 -4.32 -26.42 -5.55
C VAL A 40 -3.89 -26.48 -7.02
N GLY A 41 -2.75 -25.87 -7.39
CA GLY A 41 -2.21 -25.89 -8.76
C GLY A 41 -2.87 -24.94 -9.76
N ASP A 42 -3.87 -24.16 -9.31
CA ASP A 42 -4.76 -23.34 -10.16
C ASP A 42 -4.44 -21.84 -10.10
N TYR A 43 -3.21 -21.48 -9.72
CA TYR A 43 -2.77 -20.08 -9.76
C TYR A 43 -2.33 -19.71 -11.19
N GLY A 44 -3.11 -18.84 -11.82
CA GLY A 44 -3.03 -18.42 -13.21
C GLY A 44 -4.29 -17.62 -13.58
N PRO A 45 -4.58 -17.35 -14.87
CA PRO A 45 -5.79 -16.63 -15.24
C PRO A 45 -7.03 -17.34 -14.70
N GLY A 46 -7.96 -16.59 -14.10
CA GLY A 46 -9.12 -17.15 -13.39
C GLY A 46 -9.35 -16.57 -11.99
N VAL A 47 -10.12 -17.29 -11.17
CA VAL A 47 -10.68 -16.78 -9.90
C VAL A 47 -9.61 -16.47 -8.85
N TRP A 48 -8.62 -17.36 -8.66
CA TRP A 48 -7.58 -17.16 -7.64
C TRP A 48 -6.71 -15.94 -7.94
N TRP A 49 -6.37 -15.74 -9.21
CA TRP A 49 -5.64 -14.56 -9.64
C TRP A 49 -6.49 -13.30 -9.51
N SER A 50 -7.73 -13.32 -10.00
CA SER A 50 -8.59 -12.14 -10.02
C SER A 50 -8.94 -11.67 -8.60
N VAL A 51 -9.36 -12.59 -7.73
CA VAL A 51 -9.68 -12.26 -6.33
C VAL A 51 -8.44 -11.73 -5.61
N ALA A 52 -7.27 -12.33 -5.82
CA ALA A 52 -6.03 -11.83 -5.27
C ALA A 52 -5.82 -10.38 -5.74
N HIS A 53 -5.77 -10.11 -7.04
CA HIS A 53 -5.46 -8.76 -7.56
C HIS A 53 -6.52 -7.71 -7.19
N VAL A 54 -7.79 -8.08 -7.03
CA VAL A 54 -8.82 -7.20 -6.45
C VAL A 54 -8.49 -6.84 -5.01
N LEU A 55 -8.13 -7.82 -4.17
CA LEU A 55 -7.72 -7.56 -2.79
C LEU A 55 -6.45 -6.69 -2.74
N PHE A 56 -5.49 -6.93 -3.63
CA PHE A 56 -4.27 -6.13 -3.71
C PHE A 56 -4.55 -4.69 -4.10
N LEU A 57 -5.36 -4.46 -5.15
CA LEU A 57 -5.75 -3.13 -5.59
C LEU A 57 -6.53 -2.38 -4.50
N ALA A 58 -7.49 -3.04 -3.85
CA ALA A 58 -8.21 -2.47 -2.71
C ALA A 58 -7.27 -2.15 -1.54
N GLY A 59 -6.30 -3.03 -1.26
CA GLY A 59 -5.29 -2.83 -0.23
C GLY A 59 -4.42 -1.60 -0.49
N VAL A 60 -3.89 -1.46 -1.70
CA VAL A 60 -3.13 -0.28 -2.14
C VAL A 60 -3.98 0.99 -2.04
N GLY A 61 -5.24 0.94 -2.46
CA GLY A 61 -6.19 2.03 -2.30
C GLY A 61 -6.39 2.43 -0.83
N ALA A 62 -6.44 1.46 0.08
CA ALA A 62 -6.57 1.71 1.52
C ALA A 62 -5.32 2.33 2.17
N PHE A 63 -4.15 2.29 1.52
CA PHE A 63 -2.96 3.04 1.98
C PHE A 63 -3.00 4.53 1.62
N VAL A 64 -3.79 4.95 0.64
CA VAL A 64 -3.95 6.37 0.28
C VAL A 64 -4.41 7.22 1.49
N PRO A 65 -5.47 6.87 2.23
CA PRO A 65 -5.86 7.62 3.42
C PRO A 65 -4.81 7.56 4.54
N VAL A 66 -3.97 6.51 4.62
CA VAL A 66 -2.85 6.44 5.56
C VAL A 66 -1.83 7.54 5.27
N PHE A 67 -1.38 7.64 4.02
CA PHE A 67 -0.45 8.69 3.60
C PHE A 67 -1.05 10.09 3.79
N LEU A 68 -2.30 10.29 3.39
CA LEU A 68 -2.98 11.58 3.50
C LEU A 68 -3.27 11.97 4.96
N GLY A 69 -3.63 11.03 5.82
CA GLY A 69 -3.88 11.26 7.24
C GLY A 69 -2.63 11.65 8.02
N LEU A 70 -1.47 11.19 7.58
CA LEU A 70 -0.17 11.43 8.22
C LEU A 70 0.62 12.60 7.60
N ARG A 71 0.08 13.31 6.60
CA ARG A 71 0.78 14.36 5.85
C ARG A 71 1.07 15.64 6.63
N GLN A 72 0.34 15.87 7.72
CA GLN A 72 0.44 17.08 8.55
C GLN A 72 0.32 16.73 10.05
N PRO A 73 1.34 16.06 10.61
CA PRO A 73 1.35 15.75 12.04
C PRO A 73 1.44 17.04 12.86
N ALA A 74 0.63 17.14 13.92
CA ALA A 74 0.64 18.30 14.82
C ALA A 74 2.05 18.52 15.43
N GLY A 75 2.40 19.77 15.77
CA GLY A 75 3.72 20.09 16.32
C GLY A 75 4.91 19.98 15.36
N VAL A 76 4.76 19.42 14.15
CA VAL A 76 5.86 19.31 13.17
C VAL A 76 5.85 20.51 12.21
N ARG A 77 6.93 21.30 12.23
CA ARG A 77 7.06 22.57 11.49
C ARG A 77 8.36 22.64 10.65
N GLY A 78 8.44 23.64 9.77
CA GLY A 78 9.64 23.94 8.96
C GLY A 78 10.10 22.76 8.09
N GLY A 79 11.43 22.56 7.98
CA GLY A 79 12.03 21.51 7.16
C GLY A 79 11.55 20.09 7.52
N ARG A 80 11.20 19.82 8.79
CA ARG A 80 10.63 18.53 9.21
C ARG A 80 9.28 18.25 8.54
N ARG A 81 8.44 19.29 8.39
CA ARG A 81 7.16 19.20 7.69
C ARG A 81 7.35 18.94 6.20
N THR A 82 8.38 19.56 5.60
CA THR A 82 8.74 19.30 4.20
C THR A 82 9.17 17.86 4.01
N ALA A 83 10.03 17.31 4.88
CA ALA A 83 10.46 15.91 4.82
C ALA A 83 9.27 14.94 4.89
N VAL A 84 8.31 15.17 5.80
CA VAL A 84 7.08 14.36 5.89
C VAL A 84 6.28 14.41 4.59
N ARG A 85 6.12 15.60 3.99
CA ARG A 85 5.38 15.77 2.73
C ARG A 85 6.08 15.08 1.55
N VAL A 86 7.41 15.10 1.50
CA VAL A 86 8.18 14.39 0.47
C VAL A 86 7.98 12.88 0.61
N ALA A 87 8.06 12.33 1.83
CA ALA A 87 7.81 10.92 2.08
C ALA A 87 6.38 10.50 1.68
N VAL A 88 5.38 11.32 2.01
CA VAL A 88 3.98 11.12 1.56
C VAL A 88 3.86 11.17 0.04
N GLY A 89 4.49 12.16 -0.61
CA GLY A 89 4.46 12.29 -2.07
C GLY A 89 5.07 11.08 -2.77
N ALA A 90 6.23 10.61 -2.29
CA ALA A 90 6.87 9.39 -2.78
C ALA A 90 5.95 8.17 -2.61
N GLY A 91 5.38 8.00 -1.42
CA GLY A 91 4.46 6.90 -1.13
C GLY A 91 3.23 6.88 -2.02
N LEU A 92 2.61 8.04 -2.26
CA LEU A 92 1.45 8.18 -3.14
C LEU A 92 1.81 7.97 -4.62
N LEU A 93 2.97 8.45 -5.06
CA LEU A 93 3.45 8.20 -6.42
C LEU A 93 3.68 6.71 -6.66
N GLY A 94 4.32 6.03 -5.71
CA GLY A 94 4.46 4.58 -5.76
C GLY A 94 3.13 3.85 -5.68
N ALA A 95 2.19 4.30 -4.84
CA ALA A 95 0.85 3.72 -4.76
C ALA A 95 0.11 3.81 -6.11
N ALA A 96 0.24 4.93 -6.82
CA ALA A 96 -0.33 5.10 -8.15
C ALA A 96 0.28 4.11 -9.16
N ALA A 97 1.60 3.95 -9.17
CA ALA A 97 2.27 2.97 -10.03
C ALA A 97 1.84 1.53 -9.70
N VAL A 98 1.80 1.15 -8.42
CA VAL A 98 1.32 -0.17 -7.98
C VAL A 98 -0.15 -0.40 -8.36
N ALA A 99 -1.00 0.62 -8.25
CA ALA A 99 -2.40 0.51 -8.66
C ALA A 99 -2.54 0.29 -10.18
N VAL A 100 -1.73 0.98 -10.99
CA VAL A 100 -1.66 0.72 -12.43
C VAL A 100 -1.19 -0.70 -12.71
N GLN A 101 -0.13 -1.16 -12.05
CA GLN A 101 0.38 -2.52 -12.15
C GLN A 101 -0.71 -3.55 -11.82
N ALA A 102 -1.36 -3.43 -10.67
CA ALA A 102 -2.42 -4.32 -10.23
C ALA A 102 -3.63 -4.33 -11.18
N THR A 103 -3.92 -3.18 -11.82
CA THR A 103 -4.99 -3.08 -12.82
C THR A 103 -4.62 -3.83 -14.10
N ILE A 104 -3.39 -3.69 -14.59
CA ILE A 104 -2.89 -4.45 -15.74
C ILE A 104 -2.94 -5.95 -15.41
N ASP A 105 -2.41 -6.33 -14.24
CA ASP A 105 -2.38 -7.71 -13.78
C ASP A 105 -3.81 -8.31 -13.74
N LEU A 106 -4.79 -7.56 -13.24
CA LEU A 106 -6.20 -7.96 -13.22
C LEU A 106 -6.78 -8.09 -14.63
N VAL A 107 -6.58 -7.09 -15.50
CA VAL A 107 -7.10 -7.11 -16.87
C VAL A 107 -6.51 -8.27 -17.67
N VAL A 108 -5.20 -8.48 -17.60
CA VAL A 108 -4.52 -9.60 -18.27
C VAL A 108 -5.05 -10.94 -17.74
N GLY A 109 -5.21 -11.08 -16.41
CA GLY A 109 -5.75 -12.30 -15.82
C GLY A 109 -7.23 -12.58 -16.13
N LEU A 110 -8.01 -11.55 -16.47
CA LEU A 110 -9.40 -11.68 -16.90
C LEU A 110 -9.53 -12.00 -18.41
N LEU A 111 -8.59 -11.53 -19.22
CA LEU A 111 -8.63 -11.69 -20.68
C LEU A 111 -7.91 -12.94 -21.19
N ALA A 112 -6.89 -13.42 -20.47
CA ALA A 112 -6.11 -14.56 -20.90
C ALA A 112 -6.91 -15.87 -20.81
N ALA A 113 -6.88 -16.66 -21.88
CA ALA A 113 -7.54 -17.97 -21.92
C ALA A 113 -6.78 -19.04 -21.11
N ASP A 114 -5.46 -18.92 -21.03
CA ASP A 114 -4.57 -19.83 -20.32
C ASP A 114 -3.27 -19.13 -19.91
N LYS A 115 -2.37 -19.86 -19.23
CA LYS A 115 -1.11 -19.32 -18.70
C LYS A 115 -0.17 -18.85 -19.82
N GLN A 116 -0.21 -19.47 -21.01
CA GLN A 116 0.63 -19.06 -22.12
C GLN A 116 0.15 -17.72 -22.69
N ALA A 117 -1.15 -17.61 -22.99
CA ALA A 117 -1.76 -16.36 -23.45
C ALA A 117 -1.52 -15.22 -22.45
N MET A 118 -1.61 -15.51 -21.15
CA MET A 118 -1.31 -14.55 -20.09
C MET A 118 0.13 -14.04 -20.13
N SER A 119 1.10 -14.95 -20.32
CA SER A 119 2.51 -14.61 -20.46
C SER A 119 2.76 -13.72 -21.68
N ASP A 120 2.21 -14.11 -22.83
CA ASP A 120 2.34 -13.35 -24.08
C ASP A 120 1.74 -11.94 -23.97
N MET A 121 0.65 -11.79 -23.22
CA MET A 121 0.03 -10.48 -22.96
C MET A 121 0.88 -9.61 -22.04
N PHE A 122 1.47 -10.17 -20.99
CA PHE A 122 2.39 -9.43 -20.12
C PHE A 122 3.64 -8.97 -20.86
N GLU A 123 4.23 -9.83 -21.70
CA GLU A 123 5.40 -9.49 -22.51
C GLU A 123 5.10 -8.27 -23.38
N LYS A 124 3.98 -8.28 -24.12
CA LYS A 124 3.54 -7.13 -24.93
C LYS A 124 3.37 -5.84 -24.13
N VAL A 125 2.87 -5.92 -22.89
CA VAL A 125 2.72 -4.74 -22.03
C VAL A 125 4.08 -4.24 -21.54
N GLN A 126 4.95 -5.16 -21.12
CA GLN A 126 6.27 -4.84 -20.55
C GLN A 126 7.26 -4.33 -21.61
N ASP A 127 7.09 -4.74 -22.87
CA ASP A 127 7.88 -4.26 -24.02
C ASP A 127 7.64 -2.79 -24.38
N VAL A 128 6.55 -2.19 -23.90
CA VAL A 128 6.30 -0.76 -24.12
C VAL A 128 7.37 0.05 -23.38
N PRO A 129 8.12 0.94 -24.08
CA PRO A 129 9.20 1.70 -23.48
C PRO A 129 8.78 2.46 -22.22
N GLY A 130 9.51 2.23 -21.13
CA GLY A 130 9.26 2.88 -19.85
C GLY A 130 8.26 2.16 -18.94
N VAL A 131 7.47 1.18 -19.42
CA VAL A 131 6.53 0.43 -18.56
C VAL A 131 7.27 -0.33 -17.46
N MET A 132 8.38 -1.00 -17.78
CA MET A 132 9.17 -1.70 -16.76
C MET A 132 9.61 -0.80 -15.59
N PRO A 133 10.32 0.33 -15.81
CA PRO A 133 10.71 1.21 -14.71
C PRO A 133 9.54 1.94 -14.03
N VAL A 134 8.51 2.35 -14.79
CA VAL A 134 7.43 3.19 -14.27
C VAL A 134 6.33 2.38 -13.57
N VAL A 135 6.08 1.15 -14.02
CA VAL A 135 4.91 0.37 -13.55
C VAL A 135 5.33 -0.88 -12.78
N TYR A 136 6.45 -1.53 -13.13
CA TYR A 136 6.80 -2.84 -12.57
C TYR A 136 8.02 -2.86 -11.65
N SER A 137 8.88 -1.84 -11.66
CA SER A 137 10.13 -1.85 -10.88
C SER A 137 10.38 -0.59 -10.07
N VAL A 138 10.90 0.48 -10.66
CA VAL A 138 11.48 1.63 -9.92
C VAL A 138 10.42 2.45 -9.19
N VAL A 139 9.39 2.95 -9.89
CA VAL A 139 8.38 3.84 -9.28
C VAL A 139 7.52 3.10 -8.24
N PRO A 140 7.09 1.84 -8.44
CA PRO A 140 6.41 1.06 -7.40
C PRO A 140 7.19 0.97 -6.08
N MET A 141 8.53 0.91 -6.11
CA MET A 141 9.34 0.87 -4.87
C MET A 141 9.16 2.12 -4.01
N LEU A 142 8.77 3.26 -4.60
CA LEU A 142 8.49 4.48 -3.85
C LEU A 142 7.33 4.31 -2.86
N PHE A 143 6.44 3.33 -3.08
CA PHE A 143 5.37 3.00 -2.14
C PHE A 143 5.96 2.58 -0.79
N TRP A 144 6.86 1.60 -0.81
CA TRP A 144 7.52 1.07 0.38
C TRP A 144 8.51 2.04 0.98
N LEU A 145 9.30 2.72 0.14
CA LEU A 145 10.27 3.71 0.60
C LEU A 145 9.58 4.93 1.22
N GLY A 146 8.49 5.40 0.62
CA GLY A 146 7.68 6.48 1.15
C GLY A 146 7.05 6.12 2.49
N LEU A 147 6.49 4.91 2.62
CA LEU A 147 5.94 4.41 3.88
C LEU A 147 7.02 4.30 4.97
N LEU A 148 8.17 3.70 4.65
CA LEU A 148 9.29 3.55 5.57
C LEU A 148 9.84 4.90 6.03
N ALA A 149 10.05 5.83 5.10
CA ALA A 149 10.52 7.18 5.41
C ALA A 149 9.50 7.92 6.30
N LEU A 150 8.21 7.84 5.97
CA LEU A 150 7.15 8.47 6.75
C LEU A 150 7.10 7.93 8.19
N VAL A 151 7.08 6.61 8.36
CA VAL A 151 7.02 5.99 9.69
C VAL A 151 8.31 6.27 10.48
N THR A 152 9.47 6.27 9.82
CA THR A 152 10.75 6.66 10.43
C THR A 152 10.73 8.10 10.92
N LEU A 153 10.33 9.05 10.08
CA LEU A 153 10.24 10.47 10.45
C LEU A 153 9.27 10.68 11.63
N LEU A 154 8.13 9.99 11.63
CA LEU A 154 7.18 10.06 12.74
C LEU A 154 7.74 9.41 14.02
N ALA A 155 8.46 8.29 13.92
CA ALA A 155 9.15 7.71 15.07
C ALA A 155 10.20 8.67 15.67
N PHE A 156 10.82 9.54 14.86
CA PHE A 156 11.72 10.57 15.37
C PHE A 156 11.01 11.80 15.94
N PHE A 157 9.96 12.29 15.27
CA PHE A 157 9.30 13.55 15.62
C PHE A 157 8.14 13.40 16.62
N ARG A 158 7.60 12.18 16.77
CA ARG A 158 6.42 11.82 17.57
C ARG A 158 6.69 10.54 18.38
N ARG A 159 7.84 10.51 19.07
CA ARG A 159 8.33 9.34 19.83
C ARG A 159 7.33 8.77 20.82
N ASP A 160 6.50 9.63 21.43
CA ASP A 160 5.49 9.21 22.41
C ASP A 160 4.30 8.48 21.80
N GLU A 161 4.13 8.57 20.47
CA GLU A 161 2.99 8.01 19.74
C GLU A 161 3.38 6.95 18.73
N VAL A 162 4.61 7.02 18.21
CA VAL A 162 5.14 6.11 17.21
C VAL A 162 6.34 5.37 17.79
N PRO A 163 6.16 4.09 18.18
CA PRO A 163 7.23 3.30 18.76
C PRO A 163 8.42 3.14 17.82
N ALA A 164 9.64 3.13 18.36
CA ALA A 164 10.87 2.95 17.58
C ALA A 164 10.94 1.59 16.82
N ARG A 165 10.12 0.61 17.22
CA ARG A 165 9.97 -0.67 16.49
C ARG A 165 9.14 -0.55 15.21
N SER A 166 8.31 0.47 15.05
CA SER A 166 7.43 0.60 13.88
C SER A 166 8.20 0.70 12.56
N PRO A 167 9.27 1.52 12.44
CA PRO A 167 10.12 1.52 11.25
C PRO A 167 10.74 0.16 10.94
N LEU A 168 11.20 -0.58 11.96
CA LEU A 168 11.80 -1.90 11.79
C LEU A 168 10.77 -2.92 11.27
N LEU A 169 9.52 -2.83 11.74
CA LEU A 169 8.43 -3.67 11.25
C LEU A 169 8.03 -3.34 9.81
N VAL A 170 8.04 -2.05 9.41
CA VAL A 170 7.82 -1.67 8.01
C VAL A 170 8.95 -2.20 7.12
N LEU A 171 10.20 -2.03 7.55
CA LEU A 171 11.37 -2.53 6.83
C LEU A 171 11.31 -4.05 6.67
N ALA A 172 11.04 -4.79 7.77
CA ALA A 172 10.89 -6.23 7.74
C ALA A 172 9.77 -6.65 6.78
N GLY A 173 8.61 -5.98 6.85
CA GLY A 173 7.48 -6.26 5.96
C GLY A 173 7.81 -6.06 4.49
N ALA A 174 8.47 -4.95 4.14
CA ALA A 174 8.90 -4.66 2.78
C ALA A 174 9.94 -5.67 2.28
N VAL A 175 10.93 -6.02 3.10
CA VAL A 175 11.96 -7.01 2.74
C VAL A 175 11.34 -8.38 2.49
N LEU A 176 10.41 -8.83 3.35
CA LEU A 176 9.71 -10.10 3.16
C LEU A 176 8.99 -10.16 1.79
N MET A 177 8.29 -9.08 1.42
CA MET A 177 7.57 -9.00 0.14
C MET A 177 8.50 -8.95 -1.07
N VAL A 178 9.67 -8.32 -0.93
CA VAL A 178 10.70 -8.29 -1.98
C VAL A 178 11.34 -9.67 -2.16
N MET A 179 11.55 -10.41 -1.08
CA MET A 179 12.15 -11.75 -1.12
C MET A 179 11.23 -12.76 -1.79
N SER A 180 9.94 -12.73 -1.47
CA SER A 180 8.95 -13.57 -2.12
C SER A 180 7.54 -13.05 -1.89
N LEU A 181 6.71 -13.10 -2.94
CA LEU A 181 5.27 -12.87 -2.82
C LEU A 181 4.57 -13.95 -1.98
N ASP A 182 5.18 -15.12 -1.77
CA ASP A 182 4.64 -16.15 -0.85
C ASP A 182 4.73 -15.68 0.62
N LEU A 183 5.63 -14.74 0.92
CA LEU A 183 5.77 -14.12 2.25
C LEU A 183 4.90 -12.87 2.41
N LEU A 184 4.06 -12.54 1.42
CA LEU A 184 3.28 -11.31 1.45
C LEU A 184 2.32 -11.24 2.64
N THR A 185 1.71 -12.36 3.03
CA THR A 185 0.88 -12.42 4.24
C THR A 185 1.68 -12.01 5.47
N ALA A 186 2.85 -12.60 5.67
CA ALA A 186 3.72 -12.28 6.81
C ALA A 186 4.19 -10.82 6.76
N GLY A 187 4.62 -10.35 5.59
CA GLY A 187 5.05 -8.97 5.41
C GLY A 187 3.93 -7.97 5.70
N ALA A 188 2.70 -8.26 5.26
CA ALA A 188 1.55 -7.42 5.49
C ALA A 188 1.18 -7.37 6.98
N LEU A 189 1.29 -8.48 7.70
CA LEU A 189 1.12 -8.51 9.16
C LEU A 189 2.17 -7.66 9.88
N CYS A 190 3.45 -7.69 9.45
CA CYS A 190 4.48 -6.81 9.99
C CYS A 190 4.09 -5.32 9.82
N ILE A 191 3.61 -4.94 8.64
CA ILE A 191 3.18 -3.56 8.38
C ILE A 191 1.93 -3.20 9.19
N GLY A 192 0.97 -4.11 9.31
CA GLY A 192 -0.20 -3.94 10.16
C GLY A 192 0.18 -3.67 11.62
N LEU A 193 1.13 -4.45 12.16
CA LEU A 193 1.67 -4.25 13.51
C LEU A 193 2.42 -2.92 13.64
N ALA A 194 3.13 -2.49 12.60
CA ALA A 194 3.82 -1.19 12.57
C ALA A 194 2.85 -0.01 12.66
N LEU A 195 1.71 -0.10 11.95
CA LEU A 195 0.68 0.94 11.87
C LEU A 195 -0.34 0.86 13.01
N PHE A 196 -0.42 -0.27 13.73
CA PHE A 196 -1.36 -0.47 14.82
C PHE A 196 -1.36 0.65 15.88
N PRO A 197 -0.23 1.19 16.35
CA PRO A 197 -0.21 2.32 17.28
C PRO A 197 -0.86 3.60 16.72
N LEU A 198 -0.74 3.82 15.40
CA LEU A 198 -1.21 5.01 14.70
C LEU A 198 -2.74 5.05 14.52
N ARG A 199 -3.43 3.91 14.74
CA ARG A 199 -4.90 3.80 14.59
C ARG A 199 -5.68 4.77 15.48
N ARG A 200 -5.08 5.27 16.56
CA ARG A 200 -5.74 6.19 17.49
C ARG A 200 -5.68 7.66 17.01
N GLY A 201 -5.06 7.91 15.86
CA GLY A 201 -4.72 9.25 15.40
C GLY A 201 -3.50 9.81 16.16
N LEU A 202 -2.77 10.71 15.51
CA LEU A 202 -1.73 11.49 16.15
C LEU A 202 -2.38 12.64 16.94
N LYS A 203 -2.14 12.73 18.25
CA LYS A 203 -2.76 13.75 19.13
C LYS A 203 -2.30 15.17 18.77
N GLY A 204 -3.18 16.16 18.98
CA GLY A 204 -2.89 17.59 18.74
C GLY A 204 -1.91 18.15 19.74
#